data_AF-A0A1V4SJ01-F1
#
_entry.id   AF-A0A1V4SJ01-F1
#
_cell.length_a   1.000
_cell.length_b   1.000
_cell.length_c   1.000
_cell.angle_alpha   90.00
_cell.angle_beta   90.00
_cell.angle_gamma   90.00
#
_symmetry.space_group_name_H-M   'P 1'
#
loop_
_entity.id
_entity.type
_entity.pdbx_description
1 polymer ?
#
loop_
_entity_poly.entity_id
_entity_poly.type
_entity_poly.pdbx_seq_one_letter_code
_entity_poly.pdbx_strand_id
1 'polypeptide(L)'
;MIDALFQNSLVARIILNTLFVSIPEELYLVMFTLIMVGEFEYWKESECKRLINRFDYVRVFLPTIAGALASNILINAGLNNGFYQFLTPIFMYIIIVLTNDIFGDASAIKWMLKAFISYMIGFLSIGILELLYIPMVLYGTGITLVQLSNSFLHYFLLSLPSRFLQYSILLYLISKRRTLLKGKLIKNMLSSPVLIIIFSLLVLCNILFLWLMYNFIVYDKVLINFQHISQVFIIIGIVSFPMLNISALLWGFYFLKNNEIKDKKKASEKLYILLKEIEIYTNNENYDNIRWKLNEIGMGIRDVAQNLYKENETDRIT
;
A
#
# COMPACT_ATOMS: atom_id res chain seq x y z
N MET A 1 37.65 -23.58 2.13
CA MET A 1 38.08 -23.12 3.47
C MET A 1 37.09 -22.12 4.06
N ILE A 2 36.64 -21.12 3.28
CA ILE A 2 35.43 -20.33 3.56
C ILE A 2 34.23 -21.27 3.71
N ASP A 3 33.93 -22.14 2.74
CA ASP A 3 32.78 -23.06 2.82
C ASP A 3 32.73 -23.94 4.09
N ALA A 4 33.87 -24.32 4.66
CA ALA A 4 33.93 -25.15 5.87
C ALA A 4 33.63 -24.36 7.18
N LEU A 5 33.93 -23.05 7.20
CA LEU A 5 33.57 -22.15 8.30
C LEU A 5 32.08 -21.73 8.22
N PHE A 6 31.54 -21.61 7.01
CA PHE A 6 30.16 -21.19 6.77
C PHE A 6 29.13 -22.34 6.84
N GLN A 7 29.53 -23.60 6.67
CA GLN A 7 28.61 -24.75 6.72
C GLN A 7 28.32 -25.30 8.13
N ASN A 8 29.17 -25.06 9.14
CA ASN A 8 29.16 -25.85 10.37
C ASN A 8 28.65 -25.17 11.65
N SER A 9 28.31 -23.88 11.63
CA SER A 9 27.64 -23.27 12.79
C SER A 9 26.29 -22.66 12.39
N LEU A 10 25.21 -23.28 12.91
CA LEU A 10 23.84 -22.79 12.79
C LEU A 10 23.76 -21.30 13.17
N VAL A 11 24.51 -20.89 14.18
CA VAL A 11 24.63 -19.50 14.64
C VAL A 11 25.18 -18.56 13.56
N ALA A 12 26.28 -18.92 12.88
CA ALA A 12 26.82 -18.06 11.82
C ALA A 12 25.83 -17.92 10.65
N ARG A 13 25.15 -19.01 10.26
CA ARG A 13 24.12 -18.96 9.22
C ARG A 13 22.97 -18.02 9.59
N ILE A 14 22.48 -18.08 10.83
CA ILE A 14 21.43 -17.17 11.33
C ILE A 14 21.90 -15.72 11.27
N ILE A 15 23.11 -15.43 11.73
CA ILE A 15 23.65 -14.06 11.74
C ILE A 15 23.76 -13.53 10.31
N LEU A 16 24.28 -14.33 9.39
CA LEU A 16 24.48 -13.92 7.99
C LEU A 16 23.17 -13.75 7.24
N ASN A 17 22.22 -14.68 7.40
CA ASN A 17 20.87 -14.55 6.82
C ASN A 17 20.17 -13.29 7.35
N THR A 18 20.26 -13.04 8.67
CA THR A 18 19.73 -11.82 9.28
C THR A 18 20.35 -10.58 8.64
N LEU A 19 21.69 -10.50 8.58
CA LEU A 19 22.40 -9.30 8.11
C LEU A 19 22.22 -9.01 6.61
N PHE A 20 22.30 -10.04 5.76
CA PHE A 20 22.39 -9.85 4.32
C PHE A 20 21.07 -10.09 3.57
N VAL A 21 20.11 -10.79 4.18
CA VAL A 21 18.84 -11.10 3.51
C VAL A 21 17.68 -10.41 4.21
N SER A 22 17.53 -10.60 5.53
CA SER A 22 16.37 -10.10 6.26
C SER A 22 16.45 -8.60 6.55
N ILE A 23 17.57 -8.07 7.07
CA ILE A 23 17.69 -6.61 7.33
C ILE A 23 17.39 -5.79 6.06
N PRO A 24 17.93 -6.12 4.86
CA PRO A 24 17.60 -5.37 3.66
C PRO A 24 16.11 -5.42 3.28
N GLU A 25 15.41 -6.52 3.54
CA GLU A 25 13.96 -6.65 3.35
C GLU A 25 13.17 -5.75 4.29
N GLU A 26 13.44 -5.91 5.58
CA GLU A 26 12.67 -5.25 6.62
C GLU A 26 12.96 -3.74 6.60
N LEU A 27 14.17 -3.35 6.21
CA LEU A 27 14.51 -1.95 5.97
C LEU A 27 13.69 -1.37 4.82
N TYR A 28 13.55 -2.11 3.71
CA TYR A 28 12.68 -1.70 2.61
C TYR A 28 11.25 -1.52 3.10
N LEU A 29 10.69 -2.49 3.82
CA LEU A 29 9.30 -2.44 4.25
C LEU A 29 9.02 -1.29 5.22
N VAL A 30 9.90 -1.07 6.20
CA VAL A 30 9.81 0.04 7.16
C VAL A 30 9.94 1.37 6.44
N MET A 31 11.00 1.56 5.65
CA MET A 31 11.23 2.82 4.94
C MET A 31 10.11 3.11 3.93
N PHE A 32 9.66 2.11 3.17
CA PHE A 32 8.54 2.25 2.26
C PHE A 32 7.30 2.74 3.02
N THR A 33 6.97 2.11 4.15
CA THR A 33 5.81 2.50 4.96
C THR A 33 5.92 3.95 5.43
N LEU A 34 7.05 4.36 6.01
CA LEU A 34 7.24 5.72 6.54
C LEU A 34 7.26 6.78 5.43
N ILE A 35 7.90 6.50 4.29
CA ILE A 35 7.88 7.37 3.10
C ILE A 35 6.46 7.50 2.57
N MET A 36 5.72 6.41 2.51
CA MET A 36 4.34 6.42 2.03
C MET A 36 3.45 7.25 2.95
N VAL A 37 3.64 7.15 4.26
CA VAL A 37 2.85 7.85 5.29
C VAL A 37 3.10 9.35 5.37
N GLY A 38 4.28 9.84 4.97
CA GLY A 38 4.59 11.28 5.08
C GLY A 38 5.67 11.64 6.09
N GLU A 39 6.25 10.68 6.79
CA GLU A 39 7.19 10.98 7.89
C GLU A 39 8.46 11.70 7.42
N PHE A 40 8.83 11.49 6.16
CA PHE A 40 10.03 12.08 5.56
C PHE A 40 9.75 13.36 4.74
N GLU A 41 8.64 14.06 4.99
CA GLU A 41 8.31 15.28 4.25
C GLU A 41 9.32 16.43 4.47
N TYR A 42 10.02 16.43 5.62
CA TYR A 42 11.07 17.39 5.95
C TYR A 42 12.28 17.31 4.99
N TRP A 43 12.42 16.27 4.14
CA TRP A 43 13.43 16.23 3.06
C TRP A 43 13.30 17.36 2.03
N LYS A 44 12.20 18.13 2.07
CA LYS A 44 12.03 19.34 1.25
C LYS A 44 12.69 20.57 1.85
N GLU A 45 12.94 20.56 3.16
CA GLU A 45 13.48 21.68 3.90
C GLU A 45 14.99 21.78 3.67
N SER A 46 15.50 23.01 3.54
CA SER A 46 16.92 23.27 3.27
C SER A 46 17.86 22.85 4.42
N GLU A 47 17.32 22.74 5.62
CA GLU A 47 18.04 22.40 6.84
C GLU A 47 18.31 20.88 6.95
N CYS A 48 17.45 20.05 6.38
CA CYS A 48 17.54 18.60 6.42
C CYS A 48 18.29 18.03 5.21
N LYS A 49 19.63 18.09 5.22
CA LYS A 49 20.49 17.58 4.13
C LYS A 49 20.68 16.06 4.10
N ARG A 50 20.40 15.36 5.22
CA ARG A 50 20.61 13.91 5.33
C ARG A 50 19.32 13.16 5.02
N LEU A 51 19.47 11.95 4.46
CA LEU A 51 18.34 11.05 4.21
C LEU A 51 17.70 10.55 5.52
N ILE A 52 18.53 10.27 6.52
CA ILE A 52 18.09 9.81 7.84
C ILE A 52 18.80 10.70 8.87
N ASN A 53 18.03 11.41 9.68
CA ASN A 53 18.55 12.20 10.79
C ASN A 53 18.58 11.36 12.08
N ARG A 54 19.26 11.86 13.11
CA ARG A 54 19.43 11.12 14.38
C ARG A 54 18.10 10.72 15.02
N PHE A 55 17.06 11.53 14.88
CA PHE A 55 15.73 11.24 15.43
C PHE A 55 14.99 10.12 14.68
N ASP A 56 15.34 9.84 13.43
CA ASP A 56 14.72 8.75 12.66
C ASP A 56 15.36 7.39 12.94
N TYR A 57 16.53 7.35 13.59
CA TYR A 57 17.30 6.10 13.74
C TYR A 57 16.50 5.04 14.50
N VAL A 58 15.85 5.44 15.60
CA VAL A 58 15.02 4.53 16.39
C VAL A 58 13.79 4.10 15.57
N ARG A 59 13.16 5.03 14.84
CA ARG A 59 11.95 4.78 14.04
C ARG A 59 12.19 3.84 12.85
N VAL A 60 13.38 3.87 12.28
CA VAL A 60 13.74 3.05 11.12
C VAL A 60 14.44 1.76 11.55
N PHE A 61 15.55 1.86 12.29
CA PHE A 61 16.39 0.72 12.55
C PHE A 61 15.83 -0.22 13.62
N LEU A 62 15.09 0.26 14.61
CA LEU A 62 14.54 -0.62 15.65
C LEU A 62 13.51 -1.61 15.08
N PRO A 63 12.47 -1.18 14.33
CA PRO A 63 11.56 -2.14 13.69
C PRO A 63 12.27 -3.07 12.71
N THR A 64 13.24 -2.57 11.93
CA THR A 64 14.01 -3.36 10.97
C THR A 64 14.82 -4.47 11.65
N ILE A 65 15.61 -4.14 12.67
CA ILE A 65 16.47 -5.13 13.35
C ILE A 65 15.61 -6.12 14.13
N ALA A 66 14.59 -5.64 14.84
CA ALA A 66 13.68 -6.50 15.59
C ALA A 66 12.90 -7.45 14.68
N GLY A 67 12.39 -6.96 13.55
CA GLY A 67 11.72 -7.76 12.53
C GLY A 67 12.62 -8.82 11.92
N ALA A 68 13.84 -8.43 11.52
CA ALA A 68 14.81 -9.35 10.92
C ALA A 68 15.24 -10.45 11.90
N LEU A 69 15.40 -10.13 13.19
CA LEU A 69 15.68 -11.13 14.22
C LEU A 69 14.47 -12.04 14.45
N ALA A 70 13.26 -11.47 14.56
CA ALA A 70 12.05 -12.23 14.74
C ALA A 70 11.80 -13.22 13.60
N SER A 71 11.93 -12.79 12.34
CA SER A 71 11.76 -13.66 11.18
C SER A 71 12.75 -14.82 11.19
N ASN A 72 14.04 -14.54 11.43
CA ASN A 72 15.05 -15.60 11.48
C ASN A 72 14.85 -16.55 12.67
N ILE A 73 14.49 -16.05 13.85
CA ILE A 73 14.20 -16.90 15.01
C ILE A 73 13.01 -17.82 14.70
N LEU A 74 11.92 -17.29 14.15
CA LEU A 74 10.71 -18.05 13.84
C LEU A 74 10.98 -19.11 12.75
N ILE A 75 11.75 -18.78 11.72
CA ILE A 75 12.16 -19.72 10.66
C ILE A 75 12.99 -20.87 11.27
N ASN A 76 13.98 -20.55 12.10
CA ASN A 76 14.86 -21.58 12.67
C ASN A 76 14.22 -22.36 13.83
N ALA A 77 13.18 -21.83 14.48
CA ALA A 77 12.37 -22.53 15.47
C ALA A 77 11.45 -23.61 14.87
N GLY A 78 11.44 -23.76 13.54
CA GLY A 78 10.69 -24.82 12.88
C GLY A 78 9.19 -24.53 12.72
N LEU A 79 8.76 -23.26 12.83
CA LEU A 79 7.39 -22.84 12.50
C LEU A 79 7.15 -22.83 10.97
N ASN A 80 7.55 -23.91 10.29
CA ASN A 80 7.61 -24.03 8.83
C ASN A 80 6.25 -24.09 8.12
N ASN A 81 5.13 -24.10 8.86
CA ASN A 81 3.78 -24.17 8.28
C ASN A 81 3.27 -22.83 7.73
N GLY A 82 4.15 -21.91 7.34
CA GLY A 82 3.78 -20.59 6.79
C GLY A 82 3.23 -19.58 7.81
N PHE A 83 2.94 -19.97 9.05
CA PHE A 83 2.44 -19.06 10.09
C PHE A 83 3.39 -17.90 10.43
N TYR A 84 4.71 -18.13 10.37
CA TYR A 84 5.71 -17.08 10.63
C TYR A 84 5.62 -15.90 9.62
N GLN A 85 5.09 -16.15 8.42
CA GLN A 85 4.91 -15.15 7.37
C GLN A 85 3.83 -14.13 7.72
N PHE A 86 2.92 -14.43 8.66
CA PHE A 86 1.94 -13.48 9.18
C PHE A 86 2.36 -12.88 10.53
N LEU A 87 3.05 -13.67 11.36
CA LEU A 87 3.45 -13.22 12.69
C LEU A 87 4.55 -12.15 12.63
N THR A 88 5.53 -12.31 11.73
CA THR A 88 6.60 -11.32 11.54
C THR A 88 6.04 -9.97 11.09
N PRO A 89 5.18 -9.89 10.06
CA PRO A 89 4.66 -8.60 9.65
C PRO A 89 3.78 -7.91 10.70
N ILE A 90 2.99 -8.68 11.46
CA ILE A 90 2.19 -8.13 12.58
C ILE A 90 3.11 -7.55 13.65
N PHE A 91 4.13 -8.30 14.06
CA PHE A 91 5.11 -7.87 15.06
C PHE A 91 5.83 -6.60 14.63
N MET A 92 6.30 -6.54 13.38
CA MET A 92 6.93 -5.35 12.84
C MET A 92 6.01 -4.14 12.82
N TYR A 93 4.76 -4.30 12.36
CA TYR A 93 3.80 -3.21 12.33
C TYR A 93 3.57 -2.63 13.74
N ILE A 94 3.47 -3.49 14.77
CA ILE A 94 3.37 -3.04 16.16
C ILE A 94 4.59 -2.19 16.55
N ILE A 95 5.81 -2.61 16.23
CA ILE A 95 7.02 -1.82 16.56
C ILE A 95 7.08 -0.50 15.77
N ILE A 96 6.67 -0.49 14.49
CA ILE A 96 6.57 0.76 13.70
C ILE A 96 5.62 1.75 14.39
N VAL A 97 4.48 1.27 14.90
CA VAL A 97 3.51 2.10 15.63
C VAL A 97 4.10 2.59 16.96
N LEU A 98 4.73 1.71 17.73
CA LEU A 98 5.31 2.06 19.03
C LEU A 98 6.46 3.07 18.93
N THR A 99 7.24 3.00 17.85
CA THR A 99 8.43 3.85 17.68
C THR A 99 8.13 5.23 17.11
N ASN A 100 6.96 5.44 16.49
CA ASN A 100 6.62 6.72 15.84
C ASN A 100 6.05 7.80 16.76
N ASP A 101 6.09 7.61 18.08
CA ASP A 101 5.70 8.63 19.08
C ASP A 101 4.33 9.28 18.79
N ILE A 102 3.35 8.45 18.44
CA ILE A 102 2.00 8.87 18.08
C ILE A 102 1.03 8.89 19.28
N PHE A 103 1.47 8.46 20.45
CA PHE A 103 0.60 8.33 21.62
C PHE A 103 0.38 9.70 22.27
N GLY A 104 -0.86 10.18 22.24
CA GLY A 104 -1.25 11.47 22.82
C GLY A 104 -1.92 12.42 21.81
N ASP A 105 -1.81 12.13 20.51
CA ASP A 105 -2.43 12.94 19.46
C ASP A 105 -3.81 12.41 19.03
N ALA A 106 -4.78 13.31 18.90
CA ALA A 106 -6.11 12.99 18.35
C ALA A 106 -6.04 12.45 16.90
N SER A 107 -4.92 12.69 16.20
CA SER A 107 -4.69 12.22 14.84
C SER A 107 -4.03 10.82 14.76
N ALA A 108 -3.67 10.22 15.89
CA ALA A 108 -2.93 8.97 15.97
C ALA A 108 -3.62 7.81 15.25
N ILE A 109 -4.92 7.63 15.45
CA ILE A 109 -5.70 6.54 14.82
C ILE A 109 -5.67 6.68 13.29
N LYS A 110 -5.80 7.90 12.78
CA LYS A 110 -5.77 8.17 11.34
C LYS A 110 -4.38 7.91 10.77
N TRP A 111 -3.33 8.24 11.52
CA TRP A 111 -1.96 7.93 11.14
C TRP A 111 -1.72 6.42 11.12
N MET A 112 -2.11 5.70 12.16
CA MET A 112 -2.00 4.24 12.24
C MET A 112 -2.68 3.56 11.06
N LEU A 113 -3.91 3.97 10.72
CA LEU A 113 -4.64 3.38 9.60
C LEU A 113 -3.92 3.61 8.26
N LYS A 114 -3.34 4.80 8.04
CA LYS A 114 -2.52 5.08 6.84
C LYS A 114 -1.24 4.24 6.81
N ALA A 115 -0.59 4.10 7.96
CA ALA A 115 0.60 3.28 8.11
C ALA A 115 0.28 1.82 7.82
N PHE A 116 -0.82 1.29 8.36
CA PHE A 116 -1.29 -0.07 8.09
C PHE A 116 -1.51 -0.32 6.60
N ILE A 117 -2.24 0.56 5.92
CA ILE A 117 -2.51 0.41 4.49
C ILE A 117 -1.21 0.47 3.68
N SER A 118 -0.33 1.42 4.00
CA SER A 118 0.97 1.57 3.32
C SER A 118 1.87 0.34 3.54
N TYR A 119 1.86 -0.18 4.77
CA TYR A 119 2.57 -1.38 5.16
C TYR A 119 2.06 -2.61 4.41
N MET A 120 0.74 -2.79 4.32
CA MET A 120 0.13 -3.90 3.57
C MET A 120 0.42 -3.83 2.07
N ILE A 121 0.43 -2.63 1.48
CA ILE A 121 0.87 -2.44 0.08
C ILE A 121 2.36 -2.81 -0.06
N GLY A 122 3.21 -2.40 0.87
CA GLY A 122 4.63 -2.74 0.90
C GLY A 122 4.84 -4.25 0.98
N PHE A 123 4.15 -4.91 1.90
CA PHE A 123 4.18 -6.36 2.08
C PHE A 123 3.70 -7.11 0.81
N LEU A 124 2.59 -6.65 0.21
CA LEU A 124 2.12 -7.18 -1.06
C LEU A 124 3.17 -7.03 -2.18
N SER A 125 3.88 -5.90 -2.22
CA SER A 125 4.94 -5.68 -3.22
C SER A 125 6.09 -6.67 -3.07
N ILE A 126 6.47 -7.03 -1.83
CA ILE A 126 7.49 -8.06 -1.58
C ILE A 126 7.01 -9.40 -2.16
N GLY A 127 5.79 -9.83 -1.81
CA GLY A 127 5.24 -11.09 -2.31
C GLY A 127 5.13 -11.15 -3.83
N ILE A 128 4.75 -10.05 -4.48
CA ILE A 128 4.75 -9.95 -5.95
C ILE A 128 6.16 -10.15 -6.53
N LEU A 129 7.15 -9.45 -5.97
CA LEU A 129 8.52 -9.49 -6.47
C LEU A 129 9.13 -10.89 -6.30
N GLU A 130 8.89 -11.55 -5.17
CA GLU A 130 9.38 -12.89 -4.89
C GLU A 130 8.71 -13.97 -5.76
N LEU A 131 7.38 -13.92 -5.89
CA LEU A 131 6.63 -14.90 -6.69
C LEU A 131 7.00 -14.85 -8.18
N LEU A 132 7.50 -13.71 -8.67
CA LEU A 132 7.87 -13.54 -10.07
C LEU A 132 9.05 -14.43 -10.49
N TYR A 133 9.97 -14.76 -9.58
CA TYR A 133 11.19 -15.50 -9.94
C TYR A 133 11.52 -16.69 -9.03
N ILE A 134 11.12 -16.70 -7.74
CA ILE A 134 11.42 -17.83 -6.84
C ILE A 134 10.89 -19.16 -7.42
N PRO A 135 9.62 -19.26 -7.85
CA PRO A 135 9.13 -20.48 -8.47
C PRO A 135 9.95 -20.89 -9.70
N MET A 136 10.31 -19.94 -10.56
CA MET A 136 11.10 -20.22 -11.77
C MET A 136 12.45 -20.84 -11.45
N VAL A 137 13.12 -20.34 -10.41
CA VAL A 137 14.40 -20.92 -9.96
C VAL A 137 14.19 -22.32 -9.37
N LEU A 138 13.16 -22.52 -8.56
CA LEU A 138 12.87 -23.83 -7.96
C LEU A 138 12.50 -24.89 -9.01
N TYR A 139 11.64 -24.56 -9.97
CA TYR A 139 11.28 -25.47 -11.06
C TYR A 139 12.42 -25.70 -12.05
N GLY A 140 13.24 -24.68 -12.32
CA GLY A 140 14.39 -24.80 -13.22
C GLY A 140 15.55 -25.59 -12.64
N THR A 141 15.77 -25.54 -11.32
CA THR A 141 16.88 -26.23 -10.65
C THR A 141 16.49 -27.56 -10.00
N GLY A 142 15.20 -27.77 -9.74
CA GLY A 142 14.69 -28.93 -9.00
C GLY A 142 15.00 -28.91 -7.49
N ILE A 143 15.64 -27.86 -7.00
CA ILE A 143 16.02 -27.69 -5.59
C ILE A 143 14.77 -27.39 -4.76
N THR A 144 14.66 -27.96 -3.56
CA THR A 144 13.54 -27.64 -2.66
C THR A 144 13.81 -26.36 -1.87
N LEU A 145 12.74 -25.69 -1.41
CA LEU A 145 12.89 -24.47 -0.61
C LEU A 145 13.66 -24.71 0.70
N VAL A 146 13.57 -25.91 1.27
CA VAL A 146 14.35 -26.33 2.45
C VAL A 146 15.84 -26.46 2.13
N GLN A 147 16.18 -27.01 0.97
CA GLN A 147 17.59 -27.06 0.53
C GLN A 147 18.14 -25.66 0.28
N LEU A 148 17.32 -24.78 -0.26
CA LEU A 148 17.69 -23.40 -0.54
C LEU A 148 17.93 -22.58 0.74
N SER A 149 17.08 -22.73 1.76
CA SER A 149 17.25 -22.04 3.04
C SER A 149 18.43 -22.57 3.87
N ASN A 150 18.84 -23.82 3.65
CA ASN A 150 19.96 -24.43 4.36
C ASN A 150 21.34 -23.90 3.91
N SER A 151 21.44 -23.32 2.71
CA SER A 151 22.67 -22.73 2.19
C SER A 151 22.57 -21.20 2.13
N PHE A 152 23.36 -20.51 2.98
CA PHE A 152 23.43 -19.04 2.98
C PHE A 152 23.65 -18.46 1.58
N LEU A 153 24.60 -19.00 0.82
CA LEU A 153 24.97 -18.46 -0.48
C LEU A 153 23.82 -18.56 -1.49
N HIS A 154 23.09 -19.68 -1.50
CA HIS A 154 21.94 -19.84 -2.39
C HIS A 154 20.79 -18.91 -2.01
N TYR A 155 20.50 -18.80 -0.71
CA TYR A 155 19.45 -17.92 -0.21
C TYR A 155 19.76 -16.44 -0.48
N PHE A 156 21.01 -16.03 -0.25
CA PHE A 156 21.47 -14.68 -0.55
C PHE A 156 21.36 -14.36 -2.04
N LEU A 157 21.92 -15.19 -2.92
CA LEU A 157 21.85 -14.98 -4.37
C LEU A 157 20.40 -14.95 -4.89
N LEU A 158 19.54 -15.82 -4.34
CA LEU A 158 18.12 -15.81 -4.69
C LEU A 158 17.44 -14.52 -4.23
N SER A 159 17.84 -13.90 -3.12
CA SER A 159 17.22 -12.65 -2.66
C SER A 159 17.62 -11.42 -3.49
N LEU A 160 18.78 -11.42 -4.16
CA LEU A 160 19.31 -10.22 -4.82
C LEU A 160 18.36 -9.56 -5.84
N PRO A 161 17.66 -10.31 -6.73
CA PRO A 161 16.72 -9.71 -7.67
C PRO A 161 15.57 -8.96 -6.99
N SER A 162 14.99 -9.53 -5.92
CA SER A 162 13.92 -8.85 -5.17
C SER A 162 14.45 -7.61 -4.47
N ARG A 163 15.64 -7.68 -3.84
CA ARG A 163 16.29 -6.52 -3.21
C ARG A 163 16.55 -5.41 -4.22
N PHE A 164 17.09 -5.73 -5.40
CA PHE A 164 17.35 -4.74 -6.42
C PHE A 164 16.08 -3.98 -6.82
N LEU A 165 14.97 -4.68 -7.03
CA LEU A 165 13.68 -4.07 -7.38
C LEU A 165 13.08 -3.26 -6.22
N GLN A 166 13.13 -3.77 -4.99
CA GLN A 166 12.69 -3.09 -3.77
C GLN A 166 13.42 -1.75 -3.57
N TYR A 167 14.77 -1.76 -3.61
CA TYR A 167 15.56 -0.54 -3.46
C TYR A 167 15.40 0.41 -4.65
N SER A 168 15.13 -0.10 -5.86
CA SER A 168 14.79 0.74 -7.02
C SER A 168 13.48 1.51 -6.81
N ILE A 169 12.45 0.86 -6.25
CA ILE A 169 11.18 1.51 -5.87
C ILE A 169 11.44 2.59 -4.80
N LEU A 170 12.23 2.26 -3.78
CA LEU A 170 12.54 3.16 -2.68
C LEU A 170 13.34 4.40 -3.17
N LEU A 171 14.35 4.20 -4.01
CA LEU A 171 15.09 5.29 -4.66
C LEU A 171 14.20 6.18 -5.51
N TYR A 172 13.26 5.59 -6.26
CA TYR A 172 12.28 6.35 -7.03
C TYR A 172 11.41 7.26 -6.15
N LEU A 173 10.90 6.74 -5.02
CA LEU A 173 10.09 7.50 -4.07
C LEU A 173 10.89 8.64 -3.42
N ILE A 174 12.13 8.36 -3.00
CA ILE A 174 13.06 9.35 -2.42
C ILE A 174 13.37 10.46 -3.44
N SER A 175 13.75 10.09 -4.66
CA SER A 175 14.14 11.04 -5.72
C SER A 175 13.00 12.00 -6.05
N LYS A 176 11.76 11.50 -6.10
CA LYS A 176 10.58 12.34 -6.35
C LYS A 176 10.18 13.18 -5.14
N ARG A 177 10.73 12.96 -3.93
CA ARG A 177 10.34 13.59 -2.65
C ARG A 177 8.83 13.68 -2.49
N ARG A 178 8.12 12.66 -2.97
CA ARG A 178 6.67 12.61 -3.08
C ARG A 178 6.17 11.41 -2.32
N THR A 179 5.30 11.68 -1.37
CA THR A 179 4.49 10.67 -0.72
C THR A 179 3.30 10.38 -1.63
N LEU A 180 2.94 9.10 -1.78
CA LEU A 180 1.77 8.72 -2.58
C LEU A 180 0.49 9.35 -1.99
N LEU A 181 0.46 9.61 -0.68
CA LEU A 181 -0.59 10.34 0.01
C LEU A 181 -0.83 11.79 -0.47
N LYS A 182 0.18 12.44 -1.04
CA LYS A 182 0.01 13.76 -1.69
C LYS A 182 -0.60 13.65 -3.08
N GLY A 183 -0.66 12.44 -3.65
CA GLY A 183 -1.40 12.18 -4.88
C GLY A 183 -2.89 12.46 -4.68
N LYS A 184 -3.47 13.28 -5.58
CA LYS A 184 -4.90 13.66 -5.54
C LYS A 184 -5.81 12.43 -5.40
N LEU A 185 -5.46 11.32 -6.06
CA LEU A 185 -6.17 10.04 -5.98
C LEU A 185 -6.22 9.46 -4.57
N ILE A 186 -5.04 9.29 -3.95
CA ILE A 186 -4.91 8.61 -2.66
C ILE A 186 -5.40 9.51 -1.53
N LYS A 187 -5.19 10.83 -1.63
CA LYS A 187 -5.76 11.79 -0.68
C LYS A 187 -7.30 11.72 -0.66
N ASN A 188 -7.92 11.60 -1.84
CA ASN A 188 -9.36 11.46 -1.94
C ASN A 188 -9.85 10.10 -1.41
N MET A 189 -9.12 9.02 -1.69
CA MET A 189 -9.43 7.69 -1.15
C MET A 189 -9.43 7.70 0.38
N LEU A 190 -8.42 8.32 1.00
CA LEU A 190 -8.30 8.40 2.46
C LEU A 190 -9.21 9.44 3.12
N SER A 191 -10.05 10.13 2.34
CA SER A 191 -11.00 11.10 2.87
C SER A 191 -12.32 10.46 3.30
N SER A 192 -12.65 9.27 2.77
CA SER A 192 -13.86 8.52 3.14
C SER A 192 -13.48 7.24 3.90
N PRO A 193 -14.06 7.00 5.09
CA PRO A 193 -13.80 5.79 5.87
C PRO A 193 -14.23 4.52 5.14
N VAL A 194 -15.33 4.58 4.38
CA VAL A 194 -15.84 3.45 3.59
C VAL A 194 -14.85 3.05 2.51
N LEU A 195 -14.31 4.02 1.75
CA LEU A 195 -13.31 3.75 0.71
C LEU A 195 -12.02 3.16 1.28
N ILE A 196 -11.62 3.60 2.47
CA ILE A 196 -10.47 3.04 3.18
C ILE A 196 -10.70 1.58 3.54
N ILE A 197 -11.87 1.24 4.08
CA ILE A 197 -12.21 -0.14 4.45
C ILE A 197 -12.22 -1.04 3.22
N ILE A 198 -12.87 -0.60 2.13
CA ILE A 198 -12.92 -1.34 0.86
C ILE A 198 -11.51 -1.58 0.31
N PHE A 199 -10.67 -0.53 0.29
CA PHE A 199 -9.29 -0.66 -0.18
C PHE A 199 -8.47 -1.61 0.69
N SER A 200 -8.61 -1.51 2.02
CA SER A 200 -7.89 -2.37 2.96
C SER A 200 -8.30 -3.85 2.81
N LEU A 201 -9.61 -4.11 2.68
CA LEU A 201 -10.14 -5.45 2.42
C LEU A 201 -9.60 -6.01 1.11
N LEU A 202 -9.58 -5.21 0.04
CA LEU A 202 -9.07 -5.64 -1.27
C LEU A 202 -7.57 -5.98 -1.20
N VAL A 203 -6.76 -5.15 -0.52
CA VAL A 203 -5.33 -5.45 -0.31
C VAL A 203 -5.15 -6.73 0.49
N LEU A 204 -5.94 -6.93 1.56
CA LEU A 204 -5.91 -8.16 2.35
C LEU A 204 -6.27 -9.39 1.50
N CYS A 205 -7.32 -9.32 0.69
CA CYS A 205 -7.69 -10.39 -0.24
C CYS A 205 -6.58 -10.71 -1.23
N ASN A 206 -5.89 -9.70 -1.77
CA ASN A 206 -4.75 -9.89 -2.67
C ASN A 206 -3.56 -10.57 -1.97
N ILE A 207 -3.27 -10.21 -0.72
CA ILE A 207 -2.23 -10.86 0.09
C ILE A 207 -2.58 -12.32 0.33
N LEU A 208 -3.82 -12.61 0.77
CA LEU A 208 -4.29 -13.97 1.00
C LEU A 208 -4.26 -14.80 -0.29
N PHE A 209 -4.65 -14.21 -1.42
CA PHE A 209 -4.57 -14.84 -2.73
C PHE A 209 -3.13 -15.20 -3.10
N LEU A 210 -2.19 -14.25 -3.01
CA LEU A 210 -0.78 -14.52 -3.30
C LEU A 210 -0.19 -15.57 -2.37
N TRP A 211 -0.55 -15.54 -1.08
CA TRP A 211 -0.11 -16.53 -0.11
C TRP A 211 -0.60 -17.95 -0.47
N LEU A 212 -1.88 -18.11 -0.82
CA LEU A 212 -2.42 -19.38 -1.29
C LEU A 212 -1.73 -19.86 -2.57
N MET A 213 -1.58 -18.99 -3.56
CA MET A 213 -0.93 -19.35 -4.82
C MET A 213 0.55 -19.68 -4.64
N TYR A 214 1.27 -18.94 -3.79
CA TYR A 214 2.64 -19.24 -3.42
C TYR A 214 2.72 -20.65 -2.82
N ASN A 215 1.80 -21.01 -1.92
CA ASN A 215 1.81 -22.33 -1.31
C ASN A 215 1.57 -23.46 -2.33
N PHE A 216 0.56 -23.31 -3.20
CA PHE A 216 0.30 -24.28 -4.26
C PHE A 216 1.47 -24.44 -5.23
N ILE A 217 2.11 -23.34 -5.58
CA ILE A 217 3.20 -23.33 -6.57
C ILE A 217 4.49 -23.87 -5.96
N VAL A 218 4.85 -23.46 -4.75
CA VAL A 218 6.16 -23.72 -4.17
C VAL A 218 6.19 -24.99 -3.33
N TYR A 219 5.17 -25.22 -2.51
CA TYR A 219 5.11 -26.39 -1.61
C TYR A 219 4.43 -27.58 -2.28
N ASP A 220 3.25 -27.39 -2.88
CA ASP A 220 2.49 -28.48 -3.52
C ASP A 220 2.98 -28.81 -4.94
N LYS A 221 3.89 -28.00 -5.48
CA LYS A 221 4.55 -28.18 -6.79
C LYS A 221 3.56 -28.40 -7.95
N VAL A 222 2.40 -27.73 -7.91
CA VAL A 222 1.31 -27.94 -8.88
C VAL A 222 1.74 -27.74 -10.34
N LEU A 223 2.77 -26.94 -10.59
CA LEU A 223 3.22 -26.62 -11.95
C LEU A 223 4.25 -27.62 -12.52
N ILE A 224 4.65 -28.64 -11.77
CA ILE A 224 5.77 -29.54 -12.16
C ILE A 224 5.53 -30.29 -13.48
N ASN A 225 4.27 -30.60 -13.80
CA ASN A 225 3.90 -31.35 -15.01
C ASN A 225 3.70 -30.45 -16.24
N PHE A 226 3.77 -29.13 -16.08
CA PHE A 226 3.61 -28.19 -17.18
C PHE A 226 4.95 -27.88 -17.85
N GLN A 227 4.92 -27.58 -19.14
CA GLN A 227 6.09 -27.06 -19.86
C GLN A 227 6.52 -25.70 -19.28
N HIS A 228 7.82 -25.42 -19.25
CA HIS A 228 8.38 -24.19 -18.66
C HIS A 228 7.75 -22.90 -19.18
N ILE A 229 7.41 -22.83 -20.48
CA ILE A 229 6.73 -21.67 -21.07
C ILE A 229 5.36 -21.45 -20.41
N SER A 230 4.57 -22.52 -20.23
CA SER A 230 3.27 -22.45 -19.56
C SER A 230 3.40 -22.06 -18.09
N GLN A 231 4.45 -22.53 -17.40
CA GLN A 231 4.76 -22.13 -16.01
C GLN A 231 4.96 -20.61 -15.91
N VAL A 232 5.74 -20.02 -16.82
CA VAL A 232 5.97 -18.56 -16.89
C VAL A 232 4.65 -17.81 -17.06
N PHE A 233 3.80 -18.22 -18.01
CA PHE A 233 2.52 -17.54 -18.25
C PHE A 233 1.59 -17.61 -17.04
N ILE A 234 1.52 -18.76 -16.35
CA ILE A 234 0.72 -18.92 -15.14
C ILE A 234 1.23 -18.00 -14.03
N ILE A 235 2.54 -17.95 -13.80
CA ILE A 235 3.15 -17.09 -12.77
C ILE A 235 2.90 -15.61 -13.08
N ILE A 236 3.10 -15.17 -14.32
CA ILE A 236 2.80 -13.79 -14.75
C ILE A 236 1.32 -13.47 -14.54
N GLY A 237 0.42 -14.39 -14.89
CA GLY A 237 -1.02 -14.24 -14.67
C GLY A 237 -1.35 -14.02 -13.20
N ILE A 238 -0.79 -14.84 -12.31
CA ILE A 238 -1.01 -14.75 -10.85
C ILE A 238 -0.48 -13.44 -10.28
N VAL A 239 0.71 -13.02 -10.69
CA VAL A 239 1.33 -11.76 -10.24
C VAL A 239 0.58 -10.54 -10.79
N SER A 240 0.06 -10.61 -12.02
CA SER A 240 -0.69 -9.52 -12.64
C SER A 240 -2.06 -9.29 -11.98
N PHE A 241 -2.69 -10.33 -11.44
CA PHE A 241 -4.01 -10.25 -10.81
C PHE A 241 -4.10 -9.21 -9.67
N PRO A 242 -3.26 -9.23 -8.62
CA PRO A 242 -3.31 -8.22 -7.56
C PRO A 242 -2.97 -6.82 -8.07
N MET A 243 -2.08 -6.69 -9.06
CA MET A 243 -1.76 -5.41 -9.69
C MET A 243 -2.96 -4.81 -10.42
N LEU A 244 -3.68 -5.64 -11.19
CA LEU A 244 -4.90 -5.25 -11.90
C LEU A 244 -6.02 -4.90 -10.92
N ASN A 245 -6.21 -5.67 -9.85
CA ASN A 245 -7.23 -5.39 -8.83
C ASN A 245 -7.03 -4.02 -8.17
N ILE A 246 -5.80 -3.73 -7.73
CA ILE A 246 -5.48 -2.42 -7.12
C ILE A 246 -5.66 -1.30 -8.15
N SER A 247 -5.18 -1.49 -9.37
CA SER A 247 -5.28 -0.48 -10.44
C SER A 247 -6.74 -0.19 -10.81
N ALA A 248 -7.56 -1.22 -10.94
CA ALA A 248 -8.99 -1.11 -11.22
C ALA A 248 -9.73 -0.36 -10.11
N LEU A 249 -9.42 -0.66 -8.84
CA LEU A 249 -10.03 0.04 -7.71
C LEU A 249 -9.62 1.53 -7.67
N LEU A 250 -8.33 1.83 -7.86
CA LEU A 250 -7.83 3.20 -7.94
C LEU A 250 -8.49 3.98 -9.10
N TRP A 251 -8.69 3.32 -10.24
CA TRP A 251 -9.38 3.89 -11.38
C TRP A 251 -10.87 4.13 -11.09
N GLY A 252 -11.54 3.19 -10.42
CA GLY A 252 -12.92 3.33 -9.98
C GLY A 252 -13.10 4.53 -9.06
N PHE A 253 -12.21 4.71 -8.07
CA PHE A 253 -12.22 5.86 -7.18
C PHE A 253 -11.95 7.18 -7.91
N TYR A 254 -11.05 7.17 -8.88
CA TYR A 254 -10.82 8.34 -9.73
C TYR A 254 -12.09 8.73 -10.48
N PHE A 255 -12.78 7.75 -11.08
CA PHE A 255 -14.00 7.98 -11.84
C PHE A 255 -15.13 8.53 -10.97
N LEU A 256 -15.39 7.90 -9.81
CA LEU A 256 -16.39 8.37 -8.85
C LEU A 256 -16.13 9.82 -8.45
N LYS A 257 -14.88 10.14 -8.09
CA LYS A 257 -14.55 11.49 -7.66
C LYS A 257 -14.67 12.52 -8.77
N ASN A 258 -14.35 12.14 -10.01
CA ASN A 258 -14.49 13.03 -11.15
C ASN A 258 -15.96 13.34 -11.44
N ASN A 259 -16.86 12.37 -11.24
CA ASN A 259 -18.30 12.59 -11.36
C ASN A 259 -18.81 13.53 -10.26
N GLU A 260 -18.45 13.31 -8.99
CA GLU A 260 -18.81 14.24 -7.90
C GLU A 260 -18.39 15.69 -8.20
N ILE A 261 -17.19 15.89 -8.77
CA ILE A 261 -16.70 17.22 -9.13
C ILE A 261 -17.53 17.82 -10.28
N LYS A 262 -17.90 17.01 -11.28
CA LYS A 262 -18.76 17.46 -12.39
C LYS A 262 -20.15 17.84 -11.90
N ASP A 263 -20.72 17.08 -10.98
CA ASP A 263 -22.07 17.34 -10.47
C ASP A 263 -22.09 18.58 -9.58
N LYS A 264 -21.08 18.77 -8.73
CA LYS A 264 -20.87 20.03 -8.00
C LYS A 264 -20.68 21.23 -8.93
N LYS A 265 -19.95 21.06 -10.03
CA LYS A 265 -19.76 22.11 -11.04
C LYS A 265 -21.09 22.49 -11.71
N LYS A 266 -21.88 21.50 -12.15
CA LYS A 266 -23.22 21.73 -12.72
C LYS A 266 -24.16 22.43 -11.74
N ALA A 267 -24.14 22.03 -10.47
CA ALA A 267 -24.93 22.67 -9.43
C ALA A 267 -24.51 24.14 -9.21
N SER A 268 -23.20 24.40 -9.18
CA SER A 268 -22.65 25.76 -9.07
C SER A 268 -23.02 26.63 -10.28
N GLU A 269 -22.98 26.09 -11.50
CA GLU A 269 -23.39 26.79 -12.73
C GLU A 269 -24.89 27.13 -12.68
N LYS A 270 -25.74 26.20 -12.24
CA LYS A 270 -27.18 26.47 -12.04
C LYS A 270 -27.43 27.58 -11.03
N LEU A 271 -26.74 27.56 -9.89
CA LEU A 271 -26.86 28.63 -8.88
C LEU A 271 -26.39 29.98 -9.42
N TYR A 272 -25.32 30.00 -10.21
CA TYR A 272 -24.83 31.22 -10.84
C TYR A 272 -25.85 31.80 -11.83
N ILE A 273 -26.52 30.95 -12.63
CA ILE A 273 -27.60 31.39 -13.54
C ILE A 273 -28.76 31.98 -12.75
N LEU A 274 -29.22 31.29 -11.70
CA LEU A 274 -30.31 31.78 -10.83
C LEU A 274 -29.96 33.13 -10.18
N LEU A 275 -28.71 33.30 -9.72
CA LEU A 275 -28.25 34.56 -9.15
C LEU A 275 -28.26 35.69 -10.19
N LYS A 276 -27.82 35.41 -11.42
CA LYS A 276 -27.84 36.37 -12.52
C LYS A 276 -29.28 36.75 -12.91
N GLU A 277 -30.21 35.80 -12.88
CA GLU A 277 -31.64 36.08 -13.10
C GLU A 277 -32.18 37.03 -12.02
N ILE A 278 -31.88 36.78 -10.74
CA ILE A 278 -32.25 37.67 -9.63
C ILE A 278 -31.70 39.09 -9.83
N GLU A 279 -30.43 39.23 -10.21
CA GLU A 279 -29.80 40.54 -10.47
C GLU A 279 -30.49 41.29 -11.62
N ILE A 280 -30.80 40.59 -12.73
CA ILE A 280 -31.52 41.18 -13.87
C ILE A 280 -32.93 41.65 -13.45
N TYR A 281 -33.66 40.85 -12.66
CA TYR A 281 -34.98 41.24 -12.18
C TYR A 281 -34.93 42.43 -11.22
N THR A 282 -33.92 42.48 -10.36
CA THR A 282 -33.74 43.58 -9.40
C THR A 282 -33.39 44.89 -10.11
N ASN A 283 -32.57 44.83 -11.17
CA ASN A 283 -32.13 46.01 -11.91
C ASN A 283 -33.16 46.56 -12.91
N ASN A 284 -34.11 45.72 -13.37
CA ASN A 284 -35.10 46.12 -14.37
C ASN A 284 -36.39 46.74 -13.75
N GLU A 285 -36.45 46.92 -12.42
CA GLU A 285 -37.59 47.50 -11.66
C GLU A 285 -38.98 46.90 -12.00
N ASN A 286 -38.99 45.70 -12.59
CA ASN A 286 -40.20 45.09 -13.14
C ASN A 286 -40.88 44.25 -12.04
N TYR A 287 -41.61 44.94 -11.18
CA TYR A 287 -42.20 44.42 -9.93
C TYR A 287 -43.54 43.71 -10.12
N ASP A 288 -44.08 43.68 -11.33
CA ASP A 288 -45.29 42.91 -11.61
C ASP A 288 -44.94 41.42 -11.67
N ASN A 289 -45.53 40.63 -10.77
CA ASN A 289 -45.33 39.18 -10.60
C ASN A 289 -44.06 38.70 -9.86
N ILE A 290 -43.50 39.52 -8.96
CA ILE A 290 -42.40 39.12 -8.04
C ILE A 290 -42.67 37.77 -7.34
N ARG A 291 -43.90 37.53 -6.87
CA ARG A 291 -44.26 36.31 -6.13
C ARG A 291 -44.12 35.04 -6.97
N TRP A 292 -44.52 35.09 -8.24
CA TRP A 292 -44.38 33.95 -9.16
C TRP A 292 -42.91 33.70 -9.51
N LYS A 293 -42.14 34.77 -9.74
CA LYS A 293 -40.69 34.68 -10.02
C LYS A 293 -39.89 34.16 -8.83
N LEU A 294 -40.17 34.64 -7.62
CA LEU A 294 -39.53 34.16 -6.39
C LEU A 294 -39.87 32.69 -6.13
N ASN A 295 -41.09 32.25 -6.47
CA ASN A 295 -41.43 30.83 -6.42
C ASN A 295 -40.66 30.01 -7.47
N GLU A 296 -40.47 30.53 -8.68
CA GLU A 296 -39.68 29.88 -9.73
C GLU A 296 -38.21 29.73 -9.33
N ILE A 297 -37.60 30.81 -8.82
CA ILE A 297 -36.24 30.81 -8.26
C ILE A 297 -36.16 29.88 -7.05
N GLY A 298 -37.15 29.91 -6.15
CA GLY A 298 -37.24 29.04 -4.98
C GLY A 298 -37.35 27.56 -5.36
N MET A 299 -38.07 27.23 -6.44
CA MET A 299 -38.12 25.90 -7.02
C MET A 299 -36.76 25.51 -7.62
N GLY A 300 -36.10 26.41 -8.36
CA GLY A 300 -34.76 26.18 -8.90
C GLY A 300 -33.71 25.90 -7.81
N ILE A 301 -33.76 26.67 -6.70
CA ILE A 301 -32.90 26.44 -5.53
C ILE A 301 -33.24 25.10 -4.86
N ARG A 302 -34.53 24.77 -4.71
CA ARG A 302 -34.97 23.50 -4.14
C ARG A 302 -34.55 22.31 -5.01
N ASP A 303 -34.56 22.45 -6.33
CA ASP A 303 -34.11 21.43 -7.27
C ASP A 303 -32.59 21.25 -7.22
N VAL A 304 -31.82 22.34 -7.12
CA VAL A 304 -30.38 22.25 -6.91
C VAL A 304 -30.05 21.62 -5.56
N ALA A 305 -30.76 22.03 -4.50
CA ALA A 305 -30.62 21.44 -3.17
C ALA A 305 -30.98 19.94 -3.20
N GLN A 306 -32.10 19.54 -3.81
CA GLN A 306 -32.45 18.13 -3.93
C GLN A 306 -31.41 17.36 -4.72
N ASN A 307 -30.84 17.92 -5.80
CA ASN A 307 -29.77 17.24 -6.55
C ASN A 307 -28.48 17.11 -5.73
N LEU A 308 -28.16 18.06 -4.85
CA LEU A 308 -26.98 18.00 -3.99
C LEU A 308 -27.19 17.17 -2.71
N TYR A 309 -28.43 17.08 -2.21
CA TYR A 309 -28.76 16.44 -0.92
C TYR A 309 -29.46 15.08 -1.05
N LYS A 310 -30.11 14.73 -2.18
CA LYS A 310 -30.58 13.35 -2.43
C LYS A 310 -29.42 12.36 -2.52
N GLU A 311 -28.21 12.81 -2.89
CA GLU A 311 -27.01 11.97 -2.79
C GLU A 311 -26.63 11.65 -1.33
N ASN A 312 -26.97 12.49 -0.35
CA ASN A 312 -26.63 12.28 1.07
C ASN A 312 -27.66 11.45 1.87
N GLU A 313 -28.90 11.28 1.38
CA GLU A 313 -29.90 10.43 2.06
C GLU A 313 -29.67 8.93 1.80
N THR A 314 -29.12 8.57 0.64
CA THR A 314 -28.70 7.18 0.35
C THR A 314 -27.50 6.74 1.20
N ASP A 315 -26.65 7.67 1.63
CA ASP A 315 -25.49 7.42 2.50
C ASP A 315 -25.83 7.27 4.00
N ARG A 316 -27.11 7.43 4.40
CA ARG A 316 -27.55 7.27 5.80
C ARG A 316 -28.29 5.97 6.10
N ILE A 317 -28.49 5.09 5.12
CA ILE A 317 -29.26 3.85 5.26
C ILE A 317 -28.40 2.57 5.07
N THR A 318 -27.08 2.67 4.86
CA THR A 318 -26.18 1.49 4.79
C THR A 318 -24.86 1.73 5.50
#